data_AF-A0A914R309-F1
#
_entry.id   AF-A0A914R309-F1
#
_cell.length_a   1.000
_cell.length_b   1.000
_cell.length_c   1.000
_cell.angle_alpha   90.00
_cell.angle_beta   90.00
_cell.angle_gamma   90.00
#
_symmetry.space_group_name_H-M   'P 1'
#
loop_
_entity.id
_entity.type
_entity.pdbx_description
1 polymer ?
#
loop_
_entity_poly.entity_id
_entity_poly.type
_entity_poly.pdbx_seq_one_letter_code
_entity_poly.pdbx_strand_id
1 'polypeptide(L)'
;MDGLRLSASLLSRYPFMLAFELVGRLLPLAADNPHLKELLKGCDLEAAQFNCFLPVHHCFHSPGGPLRFSLEEHPFAVFGIELTSDNKTLASTSNQLIVWDIRTGDRTRAINPNIEGIFLGMAGL
;
A
#
# COMPACT_ATOMS: atom_id res chain seq x y z
N MET A 1 5.39 -14.07 2.79
CA MET A 1 6.56 -13.18 2.85
C MET A 1 6.05 -11.79 3.22
N ASP A 2 6.53 -11.18 4.31
CA ASP A 2 5.96 -9.92 4.82
C ASP A 2 6.05 -8.75 3.84
N GLY A 3 7.03 -8.77 2.94
CA GLY A 3 7.15 -7.75 1.89
C GLY A 3 5.94 -7.66 0.97
N LEU A 4 5.33 -8.78 0.57
CA LEU A 4 4.15 -8.76 -0.30
C LEU A 4 2.90 -8.24 0.42
N ARG A 5 2.84 -8.35 1.75
CA ARG A 5 1.72 -7.81 2.53
C ARG A 5 1.70 -6.28 2.52
N LEU A 6 2.87 -5.66 2.49
CA LEU A 6 3.00 -4.20 2.40
C LEU A 6 2.47 -3.65 1.07
N SER A 7 2.48 -4.45 0.01
CA SER A 7 1.99 -4.08 -1.32
C SER A 7 0.62 -4.69 -1.65
N ALA A 8 0.00 -5.46 -0.74
CA ALA A 8 -1.14 -6.30 -1.08
C ALA A 8 -2.35 -5.50 -1.60
N SER A 9 -2.63 -4.35 -0.98
CA SER A 9 -3.70 -3.43 -1.38
C SER A 9 -3.48 -2.83 -2.78
N LEU A 10 -2.23 -2.66 -3.18
CA LEU A 10 -1.85 -2.12 -4.48
C LEU A 10 -1.80 -3.21 -5.56
N LEU A 11 -1.19 -4.36 -5.26
CA LEU A 11 -1.04 -5.49 -6.18
C LEU A 11 -2.36 -6.20 -6.49
N SER A 12 -3.33 -6.16 -5.58
CA SER A 12 -4.68 -6.68 -5.85
C SER A 12 -5.39 -5.95 -6.99
N ARG A 13 -5.07 -4.67 -7.20
CA ARG A 13 -5.65 -3.81 -8.25
C ARG A 13 -4.74 -3.70 -9.47
N TYR A 14 -3.43 -3.70 -9.25
CA TYR A 14 -2.42 -3.44 -10.27
C TYR A 14 -1.28 -4.48 -10.18
N PRO A 15 -1.50 -5.72 -10.65
CA PRO A 15 -0.49 -6.78 -10.54
C PRO A 15 0.83 -6.45 -11.24
N PHE A 16 0.79 -5.65 -12.30
CA PHE A 16 1.98 -5.20 -13.04
C PHE A 16 2.95 -4.35 -12.20
N MET A 17 2.53 -3.84 -11.05
CA MET A 17 3.41 -3.10 -10.14
C MET A 17 4.30 -4.00 -9.27
N LEU A 18 4.18 -5.33 -9.38
CA LEU A 18 4.96 -6.28 -8.57
C LEU A 18 6.46 -6.03 -8.64
N ALA A 19 7.01 -5.90 -9.85
CA ALA A 19 8.43 -5.67 -10.03
C ALA A 19 8.89 -4.34 -9.41
N PHE A 20 8.10 -3.28 -9.57
CA PHE A 20 8.35 -1.96 -8.97
C PHE A 20 8.39 -2.02 -7.44
N GLU A 21 7.40 -2.68 -6.83
CA GLU A 21 7.30 -2.89 -5.38
C GLU A 21 8.45 -3.72 -4.82
N LEU A 22 8.88 -4.76 -5.53
CA LEU A 22 10.00 -5.61 -5.11
C LEU A 22 11.33 -4.87 -5.21
N VAL A 23 11.59 -4.17 -6.32
CA VAL A 23 12.83 -3.41 -6.53
C VAL A 23 12.96 -2.29 -5.50
N GLY A 24 11.93 -1.45 -5.35
CA GLY A 24 11.98 -0.31 -4.42
C GLY A 24 12.13 -0.70 -2.95
N ARG A 25 11.81 -1.96 -2.59
CA ARG A 25 11.83 -2.47 -1.23
C ARG A 25 13.03 -3.36 -0.89
N LEU A 26 13.42 -4.25 -1.80
CA LEU A 26 14.40 -5.30 -1.51
C LEU A 26 15.82 -4.92 -1.89
N LEU A 27 16.04 -3.79 -2.56
CA LEU A 27 17.37 -3.36 -3.01
C LEU A 27 18.44 -3.37 -1.90
N PRO A 28 18.18 -2.89 -0.65
CA PRO A 28 19.18 -2.97 0.43
C PRO A 28 19.53 -4.39 0.87
N LEU A 29 18.59 -5.33 0.71
CA LEU A 29 18.74 -6.72 1.12
C LEU A 29 19.43 -7.57 0.06
N ALA A 30 19.56 -7.06 -1.17
CA ALA A 30 20.15 -7.79 -2.27
C ALA A 30 21.67 -7.86 -2.21
N ALA A 31 22.36 -6.93 -1.52
CA ALA A 31 23.83 -6.84 -1.51
C ALA A 31 24.52 -8.17 -1.17
N ASP A 32 23.99 -8.89 -0.18
CA ASP A 32 24.58 -10.12 0.35
C ASP A 32 23.77 -11.39 0.00
N ASN A 33 22.75 -11.28 -0.86
CA ASN A 33 21.88 -12.40 -1.21
C ASN A 33 21.82 -12.61 -2.74
N PRO A 34 22.49 -13.64 -3.29
CA PRO A 34 22.54 -13.86 -4.74
C PRO A 34 21.16 -14.16 -5.35
N HIS A 35 20.28 -14.85 -4.62
CA HIS A 35 18.92 -15.12 -5.09
C HIS A 35 18.08 -13.85 -5.18
N LEU A 36 18.23 -12.91 -4.23
CA LEU A 36 17.59 -11.60 -4.33
C LEU A 36 18.16 -10.78 -5.49
N LYS A 37 19.48 -10.83 -5.76
CA LYS A 37 20.06 -10.17 -6.94
C LYS A 37 19.47 -10.71 -8.24
N GLU A 38 19.32 -12.03 -8.37
CA GLU A 38 18.70 -12.64 -9.55
C GLU A 38 17.24 -12.27 -9.69
N LEU A 39 16.47 -12.30 -8.59
CA LEU A 39 15.08 -11.85 -8.58
C LEU A 39 14.94 -10.41 -9.06
N LEU A 40 15.74 -9.48 -8.52
CA LEU A 40 15.66 -8.07 -8.88
C LEU A 40 16.04 -7.81 -10.34
N LYS A 41 17.04 -8.53 -10.87
CA LYS A 41 17.34 -8.48 -12.32
C LYS A 41 16.17 -8.96 -13.17
N GLY A 42 15.46 -10.01 -12.73
CA GLY A 42 14.24 -10.46 -13.38
C GLY A 42 13.15 -9.38 -13.37
N CYS A 43 12.96 -8.72 -12.23
CA CYS A 43 12.05 -7.59 -12.10
C CYS A 43 12.40 -6.45 -13.06
N ASP A 44 13.68 -6.10 -13.21
CA ASP A 44 14.12 -5.04 -14.13
C ASP A 44 13.77 -5.37 -15.59
N LEU A 45 13.98 -6.62 -16.00
CA LEU A 45 13.69 -7.09 -17.35
C LEU A 45 12.18 -7.15 -17.65
N GLU A 46 11.38 -7.60 -16.68
CA GLU A 46 9.93 -7.70 -16.82
C GLU A 46 9.27 -6.32 -16.80
N ALA A 47 9.61 -5.48 -15.81
CA ALA A 47 8.99 -4.17 -15.65
C ALA A 47 9.26 -3.24 -16.83
N ALA A 48 10.40 -3.36 -17.51
CA ALA A 48 10.68 -2.57 -18.71
C ALA A 48 9.61 -2.72 -19.81
N GLN A 49 8.80 -3.80 -19.78
CA GLN A 49 7.68 -4.02 -20.71
C GLN A 49 6.43 -3.22 -20.34
N PHE A 50 6.31 -2.77 -19.08
CA PHE A 50 5.12 -2.11 -18.54
C PHE A 50 5.39 -0.66 -18.09
N ASN A 51 6.59 -0.37 -17.57
CA ASN A 51 7.01 0.94 -17.10
C ASN A 51 8.56 1.04 -17.09
N CYS A 52 9.12 2.04 -17.78
CA CYS A 52 10.57 2.25 -17.83
C CYS A 52 11.14 3.03 -16.63
N PHE A 53 10.28 3.56 -15.73
CA PHE A 53 10.70 4.30 -14.55
C PHE A 53 10.74 3.40 -13.31
N LEU A 54 11.76 2.54 -13.25
CA LEU A 54 12.02 1.70 -12.08
C LEU A 54 12.80 2.46 -11.00
N PRO A 55 12.55 2.17 -9.70
CA PRO A 55 13.33 2.73 -8.62
C PRO A 55 14.76 2.19 -8.70
N VAL A 56 15.74 3.09 -8.80
CA VAL A 56 17.17 2.72 -8.75
C VAL A 56 17.72 2.75 -7.31
N HIS A 57 16.90 3.20 -6.36
CA HIS A 57 17.21 3.30 -4.94
C HIS A 57 16.08 2.73 -4.09
N HIS A 58 16.40 2.43 -2.84
CA HIS A 58 15.39 2.03 -1.85
C HIS A 58 14.43 3.19 -1.56
N CYS A 59 13.16 3.00 -1.88
CA CYS A 59 12.12 4.02 -1.75
C CYS A 59 10.87 3.54 -1.00
N PHE A 60 10.82 2.27 -0.59
CA PHE A 60 9.72 1.69 0.20
C PHE A 60 10.20 1.16 1.54
N HIS A 61 9.27 0.91 2.47
CA HIS A 61 9.61 0.26 3.74
C HIS A 61 10.09 -1.17 3.50
N SER A 62 11.32 -1.49 3.95
CA SER A 62 11.86 -2.85 3.91
C SER A 62 10.95 -3.84 4.68
N PRO A 63 10.86 -5.11 4.26
CA PRO A 63 10.12 -6.13 5.01
C PRO A 63 10.78 -6.40 6.37
N GLY A 64 9.99 -6.90 7.31
CA GLY A 64 10.47 -7.29 8.66
C GLY A 64 10.49 -6.16 9.68
N GLY A 65 10.12 -4.94 9.29
CA GLY A 65 9.88 -3.82 10.21
C GLY A 65 8.53 -3.91 10.94
N PRO A 66 8.21 -2.91 11.79
CA PRO A 66 6.95 -2.88 12.55
C PRO A 66 5.71 -2.66 11.66
N LEU A 67 5.90 -2.11 10.45
CA LEU A 67 4.82 -1.91 9.49
C LEU A 67 4.38 -3.26 8.91
N ARG A 68 3.08 -3.57 9.00
CA ARG A 68 2.51 -4.84 8.51
C ARG A 68 1.63 -4.68 7.27
N PHE A 69 0.89 -3.57 7.17
CA PHE A 69 -0.08 -3.32 6.11
C PHE A 69 -0.09 -1.83 5.73
N SER A 70 -0.37 -1.55 4.45
CA SER A 70 -0.77 -0.22 3.96
C SER A 70 -2.24 -0.26 3.56
N LEU A 71 -3.09 0.50 4.25
CA LEU A 71 -4.55 0.48 4.07
C LEU A 71 -5.01 1.62 3.14
N GLU A 72 -4.91 1.38 1.84
CA GLU A 72 -5.01 2.42 0.80
C GLU A 72 -6.34 2.38 0.02
N GLU A 73 -7.41 2.87 0.63
CA GLU A 73 -8.73 2.86 -0.02
C GLU A 73 -9.52 4.16 0.13
N HIS A 74 -9.19 5.01 1.10
CA HIS A 74 -9.92 6.25 1.29
C HIS A 74 -9.61 7.24 0.16
N PRO A 75 -10.65 7.82 -0.50
CA PRO A 75 -10.45 8.78 -1.57
C PRO A 75 -10.08 10.19 -1.07
N PHE A 76 -10.24 10.43 0.23
CA PHE A 76 -9.89 11.69 0.89
C PHE A 76 -9.09 11.42 2.18
N ALA A 77 -8.54 12.49 2.76
CA ALA A 77 -7.80 12.42 4.01
C ALA A 77 -8.63 11.72 5.11
N VAL A 78 -8.02 10.74 5.75
CA VAL A 78 -8.59 10.03 6.89
C VAL A 78 -8.52 10.94 8.10
N PHE A 79 -9.65 11.15 8.77
CA PHE A 79 -9.76 12.00 9.95
C PHE A 79 -10.24 11.26 11.21
N GLY A 80 -10.54 9.97 11.11
CA GLY A 80 -10.92 9.15 12.25
C GLY A 80 -10.49 7.70 12.05
N ILE A 81 -10.04 7.08 13.14
CA ILE A 81 -9.60 5.69 13.20
C ILE A 81 -9.95 5.14 14.57
N GLU A 82 -10.57 3.95 14.64
CA GLU A 82 -10.92 3.29 15.89
C GLU A 82 -10.84 1.76 15.78
N LEU A 83 -10.37 1.10 16.84
CA LEU A 83 -10.34 -0.35 16.96
C LEU A 83 -11.62 -0.86 17.62
N THR A 84 -12.10 -2.01 17.18
CA THR A 84 -13.11 -2.75 17.96
C THR A 84 -12.52 -3.22 19.29
N SER A 85 -13.36 -3.38 20.30
CA SER A 85 -12.94 -3.79 21.65
C SER A 85 -12.23 -5.15 21.69
N ASP A 86 -12.47 -6.00 20.67
CA ASP A 86 -11.81 -7.30 20.51
C ASP A 86 -10.50 -7.24 19.69
N ASN A 87 -10.08 -6.05 19.24
CA ASN A 87 -8.88 -5.79 18.43
C ASN A 87 -8.79 -6.62 17.15
N LYS A 88 -9.92 -7.07 16.59
CA LYS A 88 -9.94 -7.81 15.32
C LYS A 88 -10.21 -6.93 14.12
N THR A 89 -10.85 -5.79 14.36
CA THR A 89 -11.34 -4.93 13.30
C THR A 89 -10.93 -3.49 13.56
N LEU A 90 -10.50 -2.82 12.49
CA LEU A 90 -10.22 -1.40 12.48
C LEU A 90 -11.32 -0.71 11.67
N ALA A 91 -11.88 0.37 12.18
CA ALA A 91 -12.70 1.30 11.42
C ALA A 91 -11.87 2.54 11.10
N SER A 92 -11.97 3.05 9.88
CA SER A 92 -11.39 4.35 9.52
C SER A 92 -12.36 5.19 8.70
N THR A 93 -12.33 6.50 8.89
CA THR A 93 -13.29 7.45 8.33
C THR A 93 -12.62 8.57 7.55
N SER A 94 -13.09 8.77 6.33
CA SER A 94 -12.95 9.98 5.52
C SER A 94 -14.37 10.46 5.13
N ASN A 95 -14.61 10.82 3.86
CA ASN A 95 -15.99 10.91 3.34
C ASN A 95 -16.70 9.54 3.25
N GLN A 96 -15.97 8.45 3.48
CA GLN A 96 -16.48 7.09 3.59
C GLN A 96 -16.04 6.46 4.92
N LEU A 97 -16.79 5.47 5.39
CA LEU A 97 -16.38 4.59 6.50
C LEU A 97 -15.89 3.27 5.92
N ILE A 98 -14.66 2.88 6.24
CA ILE A 98 -14.07 1.62 5.80
C ILE A 98 -13.72 0.78 7.04
N VAL A 99 -14.06 -0.51 6.96
CA VAL A 99 -13.82 -1.50 8.00
C VAL A 99 -12.80 -2.52 7.48
N TRP A 100 -11.81 -2.84 8.31
CA TRP A 100 -10.64 -3.65 7.95
C TRP A 100 -10.47 -4.84 8.90
N ASP A 101 -10.09 -6.00 8.37
CA ASP A 101 -9.60 -7.12 9.16
C ASP A 101 -8.12 -6.85 9.53
N ILE A 102 -7.81 -6.78 10.82
CA ILE A 102 -6.45 -6.44 11.30
C ILE A 102 -5.45 -7.57 11.08
N ARG A 103 -5.91 -8.81 11.02
CA ARG A 103 -5.06 -9.98 10.82
C ARG A 103 -4.61 -10.08 9.36
N THR A 104 -5.45 -9.68 8.41
CA THR A 104 -5.14 -9.79 6.98
C THR A 104 -4.80 -8.47 6.31
N GLY A 105 -5.24 -7.34 6.88
CA GLY A 105 -5.16 -6.02 6.25
C GLY A 105 -6.23 -5.80 5.18
N ASP A 106 -7.17 -6.74 5.01
CA ASP A 106 -8.17 -6.66 3.95
C ASP A 106 -9.33 -5.74 4.34
N ARG A 107 -9.89 -5.07 3.34
CA ARG A 107 -11.13 -4.31 3.46
C ARG A 107 -12.32 -5.27 3.56
N THR A 108 -12.97 -5.32 4.72
CA THR A 108 -14.17 -6.17 4.92
C THR A 108 -15.46 -5.44 4.57
N ARG A 109 -15.51 -4.11 4.72
CA ARG A 109 -16.70 -3.31 4.40
C ARG A 109 -16.32 -1.89 4.01
N ALA A 110 -17.06 -1.32 3.06
CA ALA A 110 -17.01 0.11 2.75
C ALA A 110 -18.43 0.65 2.75
N ILE A 111 -18.63 1.78 3.41
CA ILE A 111 -19.92 2.46 3.54
C ILE A 111 -19.71 3.89 3.04
N ASN A 112 -20.41 4.23 1.96
CA ASN A 112 -20.44 5.59 1.45
C ASN A 112 -21.74 6.26 1.92
N PRO A 113 -21.69 7.15 2.92
CA PRO A 113 -22.86 7.91 3.38
C PRO A 113 -23.31 9.01 2.39
N ASN A 114 -22.69 9.12 1.22
CA ASN A 114 -22.88 10.21 0.25
C ASN A 114 -22.58 11.59 0.83
N ILE A 115 -21.53 11.67 1.65
CA ILE A 115 -20.99 12.94 2.10
C ILE A 115 -20.17 13.53 0.95
N GLU A 116 -20.72 14.55 0.30
CA GLU A 116 -19.96 15.35 -0.65
C GLU A 116 -18.84 16.09 0.08
N GLY A 117 -17.65 16.14 -0.54
CA GLY A 117 -16.54 16.89 0.02
C GLY A 117 -16.91 18.36 0.10
N ILE A 118 -16.92 18.93 1.31
CA ILE A 118 -17.12 20.35 1.49
C ILE A 118 -15.81 21.05 1.10
N PHE A 119 -15.71 21.55 -0.13
CA PHE A 119 -14.64 22.47 -0.51
C PHE A 119 -14.87 23.81 0.18
N LEU A 120 -14.30 24.00 1.37
CA LEU A 120 -14.24 25.31 2.04
C LEU A 120 -13.07 26.12 1.46
N GLY A 121 -13.35 26.91 0.41
CA GLY A 121 -12.43 27.90 -0.19
C GLY A 121 -12.41 27.80 -1.72
N MET A 122 -12.64 28.85 -2.52
CA MET A 122 -12.40 30.28 -2.29
C MET A 122 -13.66 31.13 -2.57
N ALA A 123 -14.27 31.69 -1.53
CA ALA A 123 -15.08 32.90 -1.70
C ALA A 123 -14.14 34.09 -1.51
N GLY A 124 -13.64 34.66 -2.62
CA GLY A 124 -12.85 35.89 -2.60
C GLY A 124 -11.45 35.77 -3.21
N LEU A 125 -11.38 35.56 -4.52
CA LEU A 125 -10.42 36.24 -5.40
C LEU A 125 -11.21 36.83 -6.57
#